data_AF-A0A6J4VWA7-F1
#
_entry.id   AF-A0A6J4VWA7-F1
#
_cell.length_a   1.000
_cell.length_b   1.000
_cell.length_c   1.000
_cell.angle_alpha   90.00
_cell.angle_beta   90.00
_cell.angle_gamma   90.00
#
_symmetry.space_group_name_H-M   'P 1'
#
loop_
_entity.id
_entity.type
_entity.pdbx_description
1 polymer ?
#
loop_
_entity_poly.entity_id
_entity_poly.type
_entity_poly.pdbx_seq_one_letter_code
_entity_poly.pdbx_strand_id
1 'polypeptide(L)'
;MLKATKQGRQAQKQTVVKQKVSTGNTQTAYRYEVVKDISNRYSLGKAGVKQLFGISEATQFRYEKQNSTLKPAISDRVERFNRIVNQAKELFEDEVETQRWLSTPKDALEGATPLKALATDAGAKKVEEILYRAEYGMYG
;
A
#
# COMPACT_ATOMS: atom_id res chain seq x y z
N MET A 1 -1.33 -40.93 -11.85
CA MET A 1 -0.62 -40.45 -10.64
C MET A 1 0.58 -39.63 -11.08
N LEU A 2 0.70 -38.37 -10.64
CA LEU A 2 1.95 -37.76 -10.15
C LEU A 2 1.62 -36.33 -9.67
N LYS A 3 1.60 -36.14 -8.35
CA LYS A 3 1.58 -34.83 -7.67
C LYS A 3 3.01 -34.29 -7.67
N ALA A 4 3.29 -33.13 -8.24
CA ALA A 4 4.46 -32.31 -7.84
C ALA A 4 4.55 -30.97 -8.62
N THR A 5 3.85 -29.92 -8.19
CA THR A 5 4.30 -28.53 -8.48
C THR A 5 3.70 -27.50 -7.51
N LYS A 6 3.75 -27.77 -6.20
CA LYS A 6 3.37 -26.79 -5.15
C LYS A 6 4.52 -26.33 -4.25
N GLN A 7 5.76 -26.73 -4.52
CA GLN A 7 6.91 -26.43 -3.64
C GLN A 7 7.81 -25.27 -4.09
N GLY A 8 7.64 -24.70 -5.29
CA GLY A 8 8.47 -23.58 -5.76
C GLY A 8 8.00 -22.17 -5.33
N ARG A 9 6.71 -21.98 -5.01
CA ARG A 9 6.11 -20.65 -4.78
C ARG A 9 6.21 -20.16 -3.33
N GLN A 10 6.74 -20.99 -2.42
CA GLN A 10 6.86 -20.66 -0.99
C GLN A 10 8.19 -19.95 -0.64
N ALA A 11 9.21 -20.00 -1.51
CA ALA A 11 10.55 -19.48 -1.19
C ALA A 11 10.68 -17.95 -1.30
N GLN A 12 9.79 -17.25 -2.01
CA GLN A 12 9.85 -15.78 -2.16
C GLN A 12 8.99 -15.01 -1.14
N LYS A 13 8.19 -15.70 -0.33
CA LYS A 13 7.37 -15.06 0.73
C LYS A 13 8.18 -14.59 1.94
N GLN A 14 9.49 -14.84 2.00
CA GLN A 14 10.28 -14.65 3.22
C GLN A 14 11.10 -13.34 3.28
N THR A 15 11.26 -12.58 2.20
CA THR A 15 12.20 -11.44 2.22
C THR A 15 11.57 -10.14 2.76
N VAL A 16 10.25 -9.99 2.78
CA VAL A 16 9.57 -8.75 3.26
C VAL A 16 9.17 -8.83 4.75
N VAL A 17 9.30 -10.00 5.40
CA VAL A 17 8.73 -10.24 6.74
C VAL A 17 9.65 -9.78 7.90
N LYS A 18 10.85 -9.25 7.64
CA LYS A 18 11.84 -9.00 8.70
C LYS A 18 11.72 -7.66 9.47
N GLN A 19 10.63 -6.92 9.37
CA GLN A 19 10.42 -5.70 10.17
C GLN A 19 9.04 -5.63 10.84
N LYS A 20 8.63 -6.70 11.53
CA LYS A 20 7.47 -6.65 12.44
C LYS A 20 7.98 -6.59 13.88
N VAL A 21 8.11 -5.39 14.44
CA VAL A 21 8.31 -5.25 15.89
C VAL A 21 6.94 -5.42 16.54
N SER A 22 6.73 -6.59 17.12
CA SER A 22 5.53 -6.99 17.86
C SER A 22 5.62 -6.41 19.28
N THR A 23 4.81 -5.42 19.60
CA THR A 23 4.59 -4.97 20.99
C THR A 23 3.09 -4.81 21.21
N GLY A 24 2.59 -5.31 22.35
CA GLY A 24 1.17 -5.46 22.66
C GLY A 24 0.35 -4.17 22.50
N ASN A 25 -0.90 -4.33 22.05
CA ASN A 25 -1.80 -3.38 21.39
C ASN A 25 -1.40 -3.09 19.93
N THR A 26 -2.12 -3.75 19.02
CA THR A 26 -1.72 -4.22 17.68
C THR A 26 -1.50 -3.15 16.60
N GLN A 27 -0.75 -2.09 16.89
CA GLN A 27 -0.25 -1.20 15.84
C GLN A 27 1.11 -1.73 15.33
N THR A 28 1.16 -2.23 14.10
CA THR A 28 2.44 -2.62 13.48
C THR A 28 3.38 -1.40 13.44
N ALA A 29 4.52 -1.51 14.12
CA ALA A 29 5.55 -0.47 14.10
C ALA A 29 6.37 -0.55 12.81
N TYR A 30 6.11 0.36 11.88
CA TYR A 30 6.85 0.48 10.62
C TYR A 30 8.07 1.41 10.76
N ARG A 31 9.16 1.13 10.03
CA ARG A 31 10.26 2.09 9.83
C ARG A 31 10.01 2.95 8.60
N TYR A 32 10.66 4.12 8.52
CA TYR A 32 10.50 5.01 7.37
C TYR A 32 10.94 4.39 6.04
N GLU A 33 11.85 3.42 6.07
CA GLU A 33 12.24 2.63 4.89
C GLU A 33 11.04 2.06 4.12
N VAL A 34 9.97 1.63 4.81
CA VAL A 34 8.74 1.15 4.15
C VAL A 34 8.06 2.25 3.33
N VAL A 35 8.01 3.48 3.85
CA VAL A 35 7.47 4.63 3.10
C VAL A 35 8.36 4.93 1.90
N LYS A 36 9.68 4.84 2.05
CA LYS A 36 10.65 5.05 0.96
C LYS A 36 10.46 4.01 -0.14
N ASP A 37 10.28 2.74 0.21
CA ASP A 37 10.05 1.65 -0.75
C ASP A 37 8.73 1.84 -1.51
N ILE A 38 7.66 2.21 -0.81
CA ILE A 38 6.38 2.55 -1.46
C ILE A 38 6.55 3.75 -2.39
N SER A 39 7.25 4.79 -1.93
CA SER A 39 7.53 5.99 -2.71
C SER A 39 8.24 5.63 -4.02
N ASN A 40 9.27 4.79 -3.96
CA ASN A 40 10.03 4.37 -5.14
C ASN A 40 9.17 3.50 -6.07
N ARG A 41 8.43 2.54 -5.52
CA ARG A 41 7.59 1.61 -6.30
C ARG A 41 6.52 2.34 -7.11
N TYR A 42 5.91 3.38 -6.53
CA TYR A 42 4.85 4.15 -7.18
C TYR A 42 5.34 5.51 -7.71
N SER A 43 6.66 5.71 -7.83
CA SER A 43 7.28 6.94 -8.31
C SER A 43 6.73 8.21 -7.64
N LEU A 44 6.44 8.14 -6.35
CA LEU A 44 5.93 9.27 -5.57
C LEU A 44 7.10 10.20 -5.22
N GLY A 45 6.97 11.48 -5.55
CA GLY A 45 7.86 12.52 -5.02
C GLY A 45 7.52 12.90 -3.58
N LYS A 46 8.27 13.84 -3.02
CA LYS A 46 8.06 14.38 -1.65
C LYS A 46 6.63 14.87 -1.43
N ALA A 47 6.04 15.54 -2.42
CA ALA A 47 4.65 15.98 -2.39
C ALA A 47 3.66 14.81 -2.36
N GLY A 48 3.93 13.73 -3.10
CA GLY A 48 3.13 12.51 -3.09
C GLY A 48 3.17 11.80 -1.74
N VAL A 49 4.35 11.69 -1.13
CA VAL A 49 4.51 11.15 0.24
C VAL A 49 3.78 12.02 1.27
N LYS A 50 3.85 13.35 1.12
CA LYS A 50 3.09 14.27 1.97
C LYS A 50 1.59 14.06 1.79
N GLN A 51 1.10 13.92 0.56
CA GLN A 51 -0.32 13.71 0.31
C GLN A 51 -0.80 12.36 0.86
N LEU A 52 -0.11 11.27 0.55
CA LEU A 52 -0.54 9.92 0.87
C LEU A 52 -0.37 9.57 2.36
N PHE A 53 0.77 9.93 2.94
CA PHE A 53 1.13 9.56 4.31
C PHE A 53 1.10 10.73 5.29
N GLY A 54 0.82 11.96 4.83
CA GLY A 54 0.80 13.18 5.64
C GLY A 54 2.14 13.51 6.30
N ILE A 55 3.25 13.14 5.65
CA ILE A 55 4.60 13.40 6.15
C ILE A 55 5.14 14.67 5.45
N SER A 56 5.38 15.75 6.19
CA SER A 56 5.95 16.97 5.62
C SER A 56 7.38 16.73 5.09
N GLU A 57 7.83 17.51 4.11
CA GLU A 57 9.16 17.33 3.51
C GLU A 57 10.30 17.44 4.53
N ALA A 58 10.20 18.39 5.46
CA ALA A 58 11.15 18.50 6.58
C ALA A 58 11.18 17.25 7.46
N THR A 59 10.01 16.62 7.69
CA THR A 59 9.92 15.36 8.44
C THR A 59 10.47 14.18 7.64
N GLN A 60 10.23 14.14 6.33
CA GLN A 60 10.81 13.15 5.42
C GLN A 60 12.33 13.20 5.45
N PHE A 61 12.92 14.40 5.35
CA PHE A 61 14.38 14.57 5.43
C PHE A 61 14.97 14.07 6.76
N ARG A 62 14.29 14.36 7.89
CA ARG A 62 14.69 13.85 9.20
C ARG A 62 14.65 12.32 9.24
N TYR A 63 13.55 11.73 8.75
CA TYR A 63 13.42 10.28 8.73
C TYR A 63 14.42 9.60 7.79
N GLU A 64 14.76 10.20 6.67
CA GLU A 64 15.78 9.67 5.74
C GLU A 64 17.16 9.57 6.36
N LYS A 65 17.51 10.51 7.24
CA LYS A 65 18.79 10.49 7.96
C LYS A 65 18.84 9.47 9.09
N GLN A 66 17.70 9.20 9.74
CA GLN A 66 17.65 8.45 11.00
C GLN A 66 17.00 7.06 10.89
N ASN A 67 16.32 6.78 9.77
CA ASN A 67 15.45 5.61 9.55
C ASN A 67 14.61 5.23 10.78
N SER A 68 14.02 6.24 11.42
CA SER A 68 13.30 6.07 12.68
C SER A 68 11.98 5.32 12.48
N THR A 69 11.49 4.72 13.55
CA THR A 69 10.13 4.19 13.62
C THR A 69 9.12 5.30 13.33
N LEU A 70 8.12 4.98 12.53
CA LEU A 70 7.03 5.86 12.17
C LEU A 70 6.14 6.12 13.39
N LYS A 71 5.59 7.33 13.45
CA LYS A 71 4.55 7.66 14.43
C LYS A 71 3.31 6.77 14.17
N PRO A 72 2.53 6.40 15.19
CA PRO A 72 1.34 5.55 15.04
C PRO A 72 0.41 5.98 13.91
N ALA A 73 0.06 7.27 13.84
CA ALA A 73 -0.81 7.81 12.79
C ALA A 73 -0.24 7.68 11.36
N ILE A 74 1.09 7.61 11.19
CA ILE A 74 1.72 7.34 9.89
C ILE A 74 1.66 5.84 9.61
N SER A 75 1.93 5.01 10.61
CA SER A 75 1.78 3.55 10.52
C SER A 75 0.36 3.13 10.12
N ASP A 76 -0.68 3.80 10.65
CA ASP A 76 -2.07 3.59 10.23
C ASP A 76 -2.29 3.83 8.74
N ARG A 77 -1.68 4.89 8.20
CA ARG A 77 -1.79 5.22 6.76
C ARG A 77 -1.04 4.22 5.89
N VAL A 78 0.10 3.72 6.37
CA VAL A 78 0.83 2.61 5.72
C VAL A 78 0.00 1.34 5.73
N GLU A 79 -0.68 1.04 6.85
CA GLU A 79 -1.56 -0.13 6.94
C GLU A 79 -2.76 -0.01 6.00
N ARG A 80 -3.41 1.17 5.96
CA ARG A 80 -4.49 1.45 5.01
C ARG A 80 -4.05 1.25 3.58
N PHE A 81 -2.86 1.75 3.24
CA PHE A 81 -2.25 1.55 1.93
C PHE A 81 -2.05 0.07 1.62
N ASN A 82 -1.42 -0.68 2.53
CA ASN A 82 -1.14 -2.10 2.36
C ASN A 82 -2.41 -2.91 2.17
N ARG A 83 -3.48 -2.63 2.93
CA ARG A 83 -4.78 -3.30 2.82
C ARG A 83 -5.34 -3.21 1.40
N ILE A 84 -5.38 -2.00 0.84
CA ILE A 84 -5.91 -1.77 -0.52
C ILE A 84 -4.99 -2.39 -1.58
N VAL A 85 -3.68 -2.24 -1.43
CA VAL A 85 -2.72 -2.83 -2.37
C VAL A 85 -2.83 -4.35 -2.37
N ASN A 86 -3.00 -4.98 -1.21
CA ASN A 86 -3.16 -6.44 -1.13
C ASN A 86 -4.44 -6.89 -1.83
N GLN A 87 -5.56 -6.21 -1.60
CA GLN A 87 -6.82 -6.51 -2.30
C GLN A 87 -6.68 -6.35 -3.83
N ALA A 88 -6.02 -5.27 -4.28
CA ALA A 88 -5.75 -5.08 -5.69
C ALA A 88 -4.85 -6.18 -6.28
N LYS A 89 -3.82 -6.61 -5.54
CA LYS A 89 -2.95 -7.72 -5.95
C LYS A 89 -3.68 -9.06 -6.03
N GLU A 90 -4.63 -9.30 -5.13
CA GLU A 90 -5.48 -10.49 -5.17
C GLU A 90 -6.38 -10.49 -6.41
N LEU A 91 -6.92 -9.33 -6.78
CA LEU A 91 -7.76 -9.18 -7.97
C LEU A 91 -6.97 -9.30 -9.29
N PHE A 92 -5.85 -8.60 -9.40
CA PHE A 92 -5.11 -8.52 -10.67
C PHE A 92 -4.08 -9.64 -10.86
N GLU A 93 -3.64 -10.27 -9.76
CA GLU A 93 -2.58 -11.29 -9.70
C GLU A 93 -1.23 -10.89 -10.34
N ASP A 94 -1.10 -9.64 -10.77
CA ASP A 94 0.07 -9.07 -11.43
C ASP A 94 0.44 -7.72 -10.79
N GLU A 95 1.73 -7.55 -10.51
CA GLU A 95 2.25 -6.36 -9.83
C GLU A 95 2.18 -5.11 -10.72
N VAL A 96 2.45 -5.25 -12.02
CA VAL A 96 2.47 -4.13 -12.97
C VAL A 96 1.06 -3.63 -13.22
N GLU A 97 0.11 -4.54 -13.43
CA GLU A 97 -1.31 -4.18 -13.58
C GLU A 97 -1.87 -3.60 -12.29
N THR A 98 -1.50 -4.12 -11.12
CA THR A 98 -1.88 -3.51 -9.83
C THR A 98 -1.36 -2.08 -9.72
N GLN A 99 -0.09 -1.84 -10.02
CA GLN A 99 0.51 -0.51 -9.96
C GLN A 99 -0.14 0.45 -10.94
N ARG A 100 -0.36 -0.01 -12.18
CA ARG A 100 -1.04 0.75 -13.23
C ARG A 100 -2.45 1.11 -12.80
N TRP A 101 -3.23 0.16 -12.30
CA TRP A 101 -4.61 0.39 -11.89
C TRP A 101 -4.70 1.43 -10.76
N LEU A 102 -3.84 1.30 -9.74
CA LEU A 102 -3.76 2.22 -8.60
C LEU A 102 -3.32 3.64 -8.99
N SER A 103 -2.55 3.75 -10.07
CA SER A 103 -2.04 5.02 -10.60
C SER A 103 -2.92 5.65 -11.66
N THR A 104 -3.96 4.94 -12.14
CA THR A 104 -4.84 5.42 -13.20
C THR A 104 -6.07 6.11 -12.61
N PRO A 105 -6.44 7.32 -13.05
CA PRO A 105 -7.67 8.00 -12.67
C PRO A 105 -8.92 7.12 -12.76
N LYS A 106 -9.89 7.35 -11.88
CA LYS A 106 -11.20 6.67 -11.88
C LYS A 106 -12.32 7.71 -11.79
N ASP A 107 -13.34 7.58 -12.61
CA ASP A 107 -14.50 8.49 -12.61
C ASP A 107 -15.26 8.42 -11.28
N ALA A 108 -15.38 7.23 -10.70
CA ALA A 108 -15.95 7.02 -9.36
C ALA A 108 -15.17 7.72 -8.22
N LEU A 109 -13.97 8.21 -8.50
CA LEU A 109 -13.13 9.01 -7.60
C LEU A 109 -13.00 10.46 -8.08
N GLU A 110 -13.96 10.95 -8.88
CA GLU A 110 -13.97 12.33 -9.40
C GLU A 110 -12.70 12.65 -10.20
N GLY A 111 -12.20 11.68 -10.96
CA GLY A 111 -10.97 11.80 -11.74
C GLY A 111 -9.67 11.69 -10.93
N ALA A 112 -9.76 11.45 -9.62
CA ALA A 112 -8.58 11.12 -8.81
C ALA A 112 -8.10 9.69 -9.08
N THR A 113 -6.82 9.44 -8.83
CA THR A 113 -6.26 8.09 -8.83
C THR A 113 -6.59 7.39 -7.51
N PRO A 114 -6.72 6.05 -7.49
CA PRO A 114 -6.85 5.29 -6.25
C PRO A 114 -5.78 5.65 -5.23
N LEU A 115 -4.51 5.76 -5.63
CA LEU A 115 -3.41 6.19 -4.74
C LEU A 115 -3.68 7.53 -4.05
N LYS A 116 -4.18 8.53 -4.78
CA LYS A 116 -4.49 9.84 -4.21
C LYS A 116 -5.65 9.75 -3.21
N ALA A 117 -6.64 8.90 -3.49
CA ALA A 117 -7.79 8.69 -2.60
C ALA A 117 -7.39 8.05 -1.25
N LEU A 118 -6.31 7.25 -1.22
CA LEU A 118 -5.84 6.59 0.01
C LEU A 118 -5.31 7.56 1.09
N ALA A 119 -5.12 8.84 0.76
CA ALA A 119 -4.79 9.89 1.72
C ALA A 119 -5.82 10.02 2.86
N THR A 120 -7.06 9.58 2.63
CA THR A 120 -8.16 9.65 3.58
C THR A 120 -8.83 8.29 3.78
N ASP A 121 -9.46 8.07 4.92
CA ASP A 121 -10.25 6.85 5.16
C ASP A 121 -11.44 6.73 4.21
N ALA A 122 -12.15 7.86 3.99
CA ALA A 122 -13.29 7.90 3.07
C ALA A 122 -12.88 7.54 1.63
N GLY A 123 -11.76 8.10 1.15
CA GLY A 123 -11.24 7.77 -0.17
C GLY A 123 -10.78 6.31 -0.29
N ALA A 124 -10.13 5.76 0.75
CA ALA A 124 -9.79 4.33 0.75
C ALA A 124 -11.01 3.42 0.74
N LYS A 125 -12.08 3.78 1.45
CA LYS A 125 -13.35 3.04 1.40
C LYS A 125 -13.96 3.04 -0.01
N LYS A 126 -13.95 4.19 -0.70
CA LYS A 126 -14.38 4.25 -2.11
C LYS A 126 -13.54 3.33 -3.00
N VAL A 127 -12.21 3.29 -2.80
CA VAL A 127 -11.33 2.41 -3.57
C VAL A 127 -11.63 0.93 -3.30
N GLU A 128 -11.84 0.56 -2.03
CA GLU A 128 -12.24 -0.79 -1.62
C GLU A 128 -13.56 -1.22 -2.26
N GLU A 129 -14.54 -0.32 -2.33
CA GLU A 129 -15.83 -0.57 -3.01
C GLU A 129 -15.64 -0.80 -4.52
N ILE A 130 -14.74 -0.05 -5.19
CA ILE A 130 -14.45 -0.26 -6.61
C ILE A 130 -13.78 -1.61 -6.83
N LEU A 131 -12.81 -1.98 -5.98
CA LEU A 131 -12.13 -3.29 -6.06
C LEU A 131 -13.12 -4.44 -5.84
N TYR A 132 -13.98 -4.32 -4.83
CA TYR A 132 -15.02 -5.32 -4.54
C TYR A 132 -15.97 -5.51 -5.74
N ARG A 133 -16.44 -4.41 -6.34
CA ARG A 133 -17.30 -4.50 -7.53
C ARG A 133 -16.61 -5.17 -8.71
N ALA A 134 -15.33 -4.87 -8.92
CA ALA A 134 -14.54 -5.47 -9.98
C ALA A 134 -14.32 -6.98 -9.76
N GLU A 135 -14.09 -7.42 -8.53
CA GLU A 135 -13.92 -8.83 -8.16
C GLU A 135 -15.18 -9.66 -8.40
N TYR A 136 -16.36 -9.11 -8.06
CA TYR A 136 -17.64 -9.83 -8.18
C TYR A 136 -18.41 -9.53 -9.47
N GLY A 137 -17.81 -8.81 -10.43
CA GLY A 137 -18.44 -8.47 -11.71
C GLY A 137 -19.69 -7.59 -11.57
N MET A 138 -19.81 -6.85 -10.47
CA MET A 138 -20.97 -5.98 -10.21
C MET A 138 -20.78 -4.64 -10.93
N TYR A 139 -21.26 -4.56 -12.16
CA TYR A 139 -21.45 -3.30 -12.87
C TYR A 139 -22.86 -2.78 -12.61
N GLY A 140 -22.99 -1.54 -12.13
CA GLY A 140 -24.24 -0.82 -11.96
C GLY A 140 -24.07 0.62 -12.38
#